data_AF-W4LB45-F1
#
_entry.id   AF-W4LB45-F1
#
_cell.length_a   1.000
_cell.length_b   1.000
_cell.length_c   1.000
_cell.angle_alpha   90.00
_cell.angle_beta   90.00
_cell.angle_gamma   90.00
#
_symmetry.space_group_name_H-M   'P 1'
#
loop_
_entity.id
_entity.type
_entity.pdbx_description
1 polymer ?
#
loop_
_entity_poly.entity_id
_entity_poly.type
_entity_poly.pdbx_seq_one_letter_code
_entity_poly.pdbx_strand_id
1 'polypeptide(L)'
;MKRSTDRILTTHTGSLPRPDDLLAMIDARERGNAYDEQALQDRVHTAVADIVRQQVEAGIDIVSDGEFGKPSFATYVKNRISGFNGQNPDRRVFADRAEFPEWNAQTGPPSYVMTTRPFCTESLSYTDRSAVERDIANLKTALNHVQAEEAFIPAASIGIIAEIMLNQ
;
A
#
# COMPACT_ATOMS: atom_id res chain seq x y z
N MET A 1 18.97 -7.98 9.92
CA MET A 1 19.11 -8.44 8.53
C MET A 1 19.98 -9.67 8.50
N LYS A 2 19.36 -10.82 8.25
CA LYS A 2 20.03 -12.09 7.99
C LYS A 2 20.76 -11.98 6.65
N ARG A 3 21.94 -12.61 6.57
CA ARG A 3 22.84 -12.50 5.41
C ARG A 3 22.73 -13.66 4.41
N SER A 4 21.78 -14.58 4.63
CA SER A 4 21.55 -15.73 3.74
C SER A 4 22.81 -16.58 3.51
N THR A 5 23.58 -16.84 4.58
CA THR A 5 24.87 -17.55 4.50
C THR A 5 24.74 -19.05 4.25
N ASP A 6 23.67 -19.67 4.76
CA ASP A 6 23.46 -21.13 4.69
C ASP A 6 22.47 -21.54 3.59
N ARG A 7 21.53 -20.66 3.23
CA ARG A 7 20.57 -20.81 2.12
C ARG A 7 20.12 -19.45 1.61
N ILE A 8 19.59 -19.40 0.39
CA ILE A 8 18.93 -18.21 -0.16
C ILE A 8 17.62 -17.98 0.59
N LEU A 9 17.46 -16.79 1.17
CA LEU A 9 16.19 -16.34 1.74
C LEU A 9 15.34 -15.67 0.66
N THR A 10 14.06 -16.04 0.60
CA THR A 10 13.10 -15.53 -0.39
C THR A 10 12.28 -14.36 0.16
N THR A 11 11.94 -13.41 -0.72
CA THR A 11 11.08 -12.27 -0.40
C THR A 11 10.46 -11.68 -1.65
N HIS A 12 9.65 -10.64 -1.49
CA HIS A 12 9.00 -9.88 -2.57
C HIS A 12 9.11 -8.37 -2.28
N THR A 13 8.45 -7.53 -3.09
CA THR A 13 8.62 -6.07 -3.06
C THR A 13 7.58 -5.31 -2.23
N GLY A 14 6.71 -6.00 -1.50
CA GLY A 14 5.69 -5.38 -0.65
C GLY A 14 4.26 -5.64 -1.12
N SER A 15 3.69 -4.77 -1.96
CA SER A 15 2.25 -4.83 -2.27
C SER A 15 1.80 -6.20 -2.80
N LEU A 16 0.68 -6.71 -2.28
CA LEU A 16 0.05 -7.96 -2.71
C LEU A 16 -1.42 -7.72 -3.12
N PRO A 17 -2.06 -8.64 -3.87
CA PRO A 17 -3.48 -8.54 -4.21
C PRO A 17 -4.34 -8.50 -2.94
N ARG A 18 -5.09 -7.41 -2.77
CA ARG A 18 -6.01 -7.25 -1.64
C ARG A 18 -7.31 -8.02 -1.91
N PRO A 19 -7.96 -8.56 -0.88
CA PRO A 19 -9.33 -9.07 -1.00
C PRO A 19 -10.31 -8.01 -1.52
N ASP A 20 -11.28 -8.42 -2.33
CA ASP A 20 -12.24 -7.52 -3.00
C ASP A 20 -13.03 -6.65 -2.02
N ASP A 21 -13.39 -7.20 -0.87
CA ASP A 21 -14.14 -6.49 0.17
C ASP A 21 -13.30 -5.39 0.83
N LEU A 22 -12.02 -5.66 1.10
CA LEU A 22 -11.09 -4.65 1.60
C LEU A 22 -10.82 -3.56 0.54
N LEU A 23 -10.70 -3.94 -0.74
CA LEU A 23 -10.57 -2.98 -1.83
C LEU A 23 -11.76 -2.02 -1.89
N ALA A 24 -12.97 -2.53 -1.76
CA ALA A 24 -14.19 -1.72 -1.75
C ALA A 24 -14.23 -0.72 -0.57
N MET A 25 -13.84 -1.16 0.62
CA MET A 25 -13.78 -0.27 1.80
C MET A 25 -12.73 0.84 1.63
N ILE A 26 -11.54 0.50 1.10
CA ILE A 26 -10.49 1.48 0.81
C ILE A 26 -10.96 2.47 -0.26
N ASP A 27 -11.59 2.00 -1.34
CA ASP A 27 -12.09 2.87 -2.41
C ASP A 27 -13.17 3.84 -1.90
N ALA A 28 -14.08 3.37 -1.03
CA ALA A 28 -15.07 4.23 -0.38
C ALA A 28 -14.41 5.36 0.42
N ARG A 29 -13.39 5.05 1.25
CA ARG A 29 -12.62 6.07 1.99
C ARG A 29 -11.94 7.05 1.05
N GLU A 30 -11.24 6.56 0.02
CA GLU A 30 -10.43 7.40 -0.86
C GLU A 30 -11.27 8.33 -1.75
N ARG A 31 -12.51 7.95 -2.03
CA ARG A 31 -13.49 8.79 -2.73
C ARG A 31 -14.22 9.78 -1.82
N GLY A 32 -14.02 9.70 -0.51
CA GLY A 32 -14.75 10.51 0.47
C GLY A 32 -16.21 10.09 0.65
N ASN A 33 -16.56 8.85 0.30
CA ASN A 33 -17.87 8.29 0.58
C ASN A 33 -18.00 8.00 2.09
N ALA A 34 -19.22 7.87 2.58
CA ALA A 34 -19.45 7.39 3.95
C ALA A 34 -18.92 5.96 4.10
N TYR A 35 -18.15 5.71 5.16
CA TYR A 35 -17.61 4.39 5.50
C TYR A 35 -17.46 4.25 7.02
N ASP A 36 -17.39 3.01 7.49
CA ASP A 36 -17.11 2.70 8.89
C ASP A 36 -15.60 2.51 9.10
N GLU A 37 -14.97 3.46 9.81
CA GLU A 37 -13.54 3.43 10.09
C GLU A 37 -13.16 2.22 10.93
N GLN A 38 -13.94 1.86 11.96
CA GLN A 38 -13.62 0.74 12.82
C GLN A 38 -13.70 -0.57 12.03
N ALA A 39 -14.76 -0.75 11.23
CA ALA A 39 -14.90 -1.92 10.39
C ALA A 39 -13.75 -2.05 9.37
N LEU A 40 -13.30 -0.93 8.78
CA LEU A 40 -12.13 -0.92 7.90
C LEU A 40 -10.86 -1.35 8.65
N GLN A 41 -10.61 -0.82 9.85
CA GLN A 41 -9.42 -1.17 10.63
C GLN A 41 -9.43 -2.64 11.07
N ASP A 42 -10.56 -3.15 11.52
CA ASP A 42 -10.73 -4.57 11.89
C ASP A 42 -10.52 -5.48 10.67
N ARG A 43 -11.01 -5.04 9.50
CA ARG A 43 -10.82 -5.78 8.26
C ARG A 43 -9.36 -5.78 7.80
N VAL A 44 -8.65 -4.65 7.90
CA VAL A 44 -7.21 -4.58 7.61
C VAL A 44 -6.44 -5.51 8.55
N HIS A 45 -6.77 -5.50 9.84
CA HIS A 45 -6.11 -6.34 10.85
C HIS A 45 -6.19 -7.83 10.46
N THR A 46 -7.40 -8.33 10.18
CA THR A 46 -7.61 -9.72 9.77
C THR A 46 -6.97 -10.04 8.42
N ALA A 47 -7.05 -9.12 7.45
CA ALA A 47 -6.44 -9.30 6.12
C ALA A 47 -4.91 -9.44 6.19
N VAL A 48 -4.26 -8.65 7.06
CA VAL A 48 -2.81 -8.71 7.27
C VAL A 48 -2.41 -10.06 7.88
N ALA A 49 -3.17 -10.56 8.86
CA ALA A 49 -2.93 -11.90 9.41
C ALA A 49 -3.03 -13.00 8.33
N ASP A 50 -4.06 -12.93 7.49
CA ASP A 50 -4.27 -13.90 6.41
C ASP A 50 -3.16 -13.89 5.37
N ILE A 51 -2.73 -12.70 4.91
CA ILE A 51 -1.71 -12.60 3.87
C ILE A 51 -0.32 -12.98 4.38
N VAL A 52 -0.01 -12.69 5.64
CA VAL A 52 1.24 -13.13 6.28
C VAL A 52 1.28 -14.66 6.38
N ARG A 53 0.18 -15.30 6.77
CA ARG A 53 0.05 -16.76 6.77
C ARG A 53 0.26 -17.34 5.36
N GLN A 54 -0.40 -16.79 4.36
CA GLN A 54 -0.27 -17.26 2.96
C GLN A 54 1.16 -17.13 2.42
N GLN A 55 1.87 -16.04 2.77
CA GLN A 55 3.28 -15.87 2.40
C GLN A 55 4.15 -16.99 2.97
N VAL A 56 4.00 -17.31 4.26
CA VAL A 56 4.76 -18.40 4.91
C VAL A 56 4.41 -19.76 4.30
N GLU A 57 3.14 -20.03 4.04
CA GLU A 57 2.68 -21.26 3.36
C GLU A 57 3.25 -21.40 1.94
N ALA A 58 3.46 -20.28 1.25
CA ALA A 58 4.10 -20.22 -0.05
C ALA A 58 5.64 -20.34 -0.01
N GLY A 59 6.24 -20.41 1.19
CA GLY A 59 7.70 -20.51 1.37
C GLY A 59 8.42 -19.17 1.24
N ILE A 60 7.75 -18.05 1.51
CA ILE A 60 8.39 -16.74 1.65
C ILE A 60 9.04 -16.63 3.02
N ASP A 61 10.36 -16.40 3.04
CA ASP A 61 11.14 -16.32 4.28
C ASP A 61 11.02 -14.97 4.97
N ILE A 62 11.05 -13.88 4.20
CA ILE A 62 10.97 -12.51 4.71
C ILE A 62 9.66 -11.89 4.22
N VAL A 63 8.69 -11.79 5.12
CA VAL A 63 7.30 -11.44 4.82
C VAL A 63 7.01 -9.94 4.98
N SER A 64 5.92 -9.46 4.39
CA SER A 64 5.40 -8.10 4.62
C SER A 64 3.92 -8.08 4.98
N ASP A 65 3.40 -6.91 5.33
CA ASP A 65 1.97 -6.65 5.55
C ASP A 65 1.14 -6.64 4.25
N GLY A 66 1.76 -6.91 3.09
CA GLY A 66 1.14 -6.82 1.77
C GLY A 66 0.72 -5.39 1.38
N GLU A 67 1.07 -4.39 2.18
CA GLU A 67 0.56 -3.02 2.14
C GLU A 67 -0.96 -2.88 2.26
N PHE A 68 -1.63 -3.81 2.95
CA PHE A 68 -3.10 -3.87 3.00
C PHE A 68 -3.73 -2.67 3.74
N GLY A 69 -3.00 -1.99 4.63
CA GLY A 69 -3.46 -0.75 5.27
C GLY A 69 -3.36 0.52 4.39
N LYS A 70 -2.72 0.41 3.22
CA LYS A 70 -2.47 1.55 2.32
C LYS A 70 -3.37 1.47 1.08
N PRO A 71 -3.88 2.60 0.58
CA PRO A 71 -4.59 2.65 -0.70
C PRO A 71 -3.65 2.46 -1.90
N SER A 72 -2.39 2.83 -1.76
CA SER A 72 -1.38 2.87 -2.82
C SER A 72 0.00 2.86 -2.19
N PHE A 73 1.00 2.32 -2.88
CA PHE A 73 2.39 2.31 -2.41
C PHE A 73 3.01 3.71 -2.28
N ALA A 74 2.41 4.74 -2.91
CA ALA A 74 2.92 6.11 -2.90
C ALA A 74 1.92 7.14 -2.38
N THR A 75 0.69 7.16 -2.91
CA THR A 75 -0.29 8.23 -2.59
C THR A 75 -0.88 8.12 -1.18
N TYR A 76 -0.57 7.06 -0.42
CA TYR A 76 -0.99 6.93 0.98
C TYR A 76 -0.43 8.05 1.88
N VAL A 77 0.69 8.68 1.50
CA VAL A 77 1.34 9.70 2.34
C VAL A 77 0.46 10.92 2.57
N LYS A 78 -0.46 11.23 1.64
CA LYS A 78 -1.46 12.31 1.81
C LYS A 78 -2.37 12.07 3.03
N ASN A 79 -2.51 10.81 3.45
CA ASN A 79 -3.32 10.43 4.62
C ASN A 79 -2.52 10.55 5.94
N ARG A 80 -1.21 10.84 5.88
CA ARG A 80 -0.31 10.90 7.06
C ARG A 80 0.42 12.23 7.20
N ILE A 81 0.51 13.00 6.11
CA ILE A 81 1.30 14.23 5.99
C ILE A 81 0.42 15.31 5.36
N SER A 82 0.41 16.52 5.95
CA SER A 82 -0.26 17.70 5.41
C SER A 82 0.46 18.29 4.19
N GLY A 83 -0.20 19.24 3.53
CA GLY A 83 0.37 20.02 2.42
C GLY A 83 0.16 19.39 1.04
N PHE A 84 -0.46 18.20 0.98
CA PHE A 84 -0.96 17.61 -0.24
C PHE A 84 -2.44 17.97 -0.45
N ASN A 85 -2.73 18.79 -1.46
CA ASN A 85 -4.07 19.29 -1.74
C ASN A 85 -4.41 19.25 -3.23
N GLY A 86 -5.69 19.46 -3.54
CA GLY A 86 -6.18 19.49 -4.90
C GLY A 86 -5.97 18.17 -5.65
N GLN A 87 -6.09 18.24 -6.97
CA GLN A 87 -5.81 17.12 -7.87
C GLN A 87 -4.98 17.64 -9.03
N ASN A 88 -3.93 16.91 -9.37
CA ASN A 88 -3.19 17.13 -10.60
C ASN A 88 -4.12 16.85 -11.79
N PRO A 89 -4.45 17.86 -12.62
CA PRO A 89 -5.36 17.69 -13.74
C PRO A 89 -4.73 16.84 -14.85
N ASP A 90 -3.39 16.75 -14.89
CA ASP A 90 -2.68 15.94 -15.86
C ASP A 90 -2.82 14.46 -15.51
N ARG A 91 -3.42 13.72 -16.43
CA ARG A 91 -3.55 12.27 -16.29
C ARG A 91 -2.17 11.64 -16.30
N ARG A 92 -1.93 10.72 -15.36
CA ARG A 92 -0.75 9.85 -15.43
C ARG A 92 -0.86 8.99 -16.67
N VAL A 93 0.14 9.05 -17.55
CA VAL A 93 0.23 8.19 -18.73
C VAL A 93 0.88 6.88 -18.31
N PHE A 94 0.17 5.78 -18.51
CA PHE A 94 0.71 4.44 -18.35
C PHE A 94 1.14 3.94 -19.73
N ALA A 95 2.38 4.25 -20.14
CA ALA A 95 2.90 3.94 -21.48
C ALA A 95 2.70 2.46 -21.84
N ASP A 96 2.99 1.55 -20.91
CA ASP A 96 2.80 0.11 -21.08
C ASP A 96 1.36 -0.27 -21.47
N ARG A 97 0.34 0.45 -20.98
CA ARG A 97 -1.06 0.17 -21.37
C ARG A 97 -1.34 0.49 -22.84
N ALA A 98 -0.64 1.48 -23.40
CA ALA A 98 -0.72 1.81 -24.82
C ALA A 98 0.12 0.85 -25.66
N GLU A 99 1.30 0.44 -25.16
CA GLU A 99 2.21 -0.47 -25.85
C GLU A 99 1.72 -1.92 -25.85
N PHE A 100 0.97 -2.35 -24.83
CA PHE A 100 0.48 -3.73 -24.65
C PHE A 100 -1.06 -3.79 -24.56
N PRO A 101 -1.79 -3.58 -25.67
CA PRO A 101 -3.25 -3.50 -25.67
C PRO A 101 -3.96 -4.81 -25.27
N GLU A 102 -3.39 -5.97 -25.59
CA GLU A 102 -3.96 -7.28 -25.22
C GLU A 102 -3.95 -7.50 -23.70
N TRP A 103 -2.85 -7.14 -23.03
CA TRP A 103 -2.75 -7.16 -21.57
C TRP A 103 -3.65 -6.11 -20.93
N ASN A 104 -3.70 -4.91 -21.51
CA ASN A 104 -4.55 -3.82 -21.04
C ASN A 104 -6.04 -4.21 -21.06
N ALA A 105 -6.48 -4.96 -22.08
CA ALA A 105 -7.85 -5.47 -22.19
C ALA A 105 -8.22 -6.48 -21.07
N GLN A 106 -7.24 -7.14 -20.48
CA GLN A 106 -7.44 -8.15 -19.42
C GLN A 106 -7.39 -7.57 -18.00
N THR A 107 -6.79 -6.39 -17.81
CA THR A 107 -6.48 -5.85 -16.47
C THR A 107 -7.43 -4.76 -15.97
N GLY A 108 -8.45 -4.39 -16.75
CA GLY A 108 -9.41 -3.36 -16.40
C GLY A 108 -8.78 -1.95 -16.27
N PRO A 109 -9.59 -0.90 -16.03
CA PRO A 109 -9.07 0.45 -15.88
C PRO A 109 -8.20 0.60 -14.62
N PRO A 110 -7.23 1.55 -14.60
CA PRO A 110 -6.51 1.88 -13.38
C PRO A 110 -7.47 2.30 -12.25
N SER A 111 -7.10 1.99 -11.00
CA SER A 111 -7.91 2.37 -9.83
C SER A 111 -7.92 3.88 -9.61
N TYR A 112 -8.93 4.38 -8.89
CA TYR A 112 -9.08 5.80 -8.56
C TYR A 112 -7.80 6.40 -7.93
N VAL A 113 -7.19 5.67 -7.00
CA VAL A 113 -5.97 6.08 -6.29
C VAL A 113 -4.72 6.12 -7.16
N MET A 114 -4.72 5.41 -8.30
CA MET A 114 -3.64 5.48 -9.29
C MET A 114 -3.79 6.66 -10.24
N THR A 115 -5.03 7.09 -10.50
CA THR A 115 -5.34 8.20 -11.42
C THR A 115 -5.41 9.55 -10.72
N THR A 116 -5.81 9.56 -9.45
CA THR A 116 -6.02 10.79 -8.67
C THR A 116 -4.81 11.07 -7.80
N ARG A 117 -4.03 12.08 -8.18
CA ARG A 117 -2.77 12.45 -7.53
C ARG A 117 -2.88 13.88 -6.99
N PRO A 118 -2.69 14.13 -5.69
CA PRO A 118 -2.68 15.50 -5.17
C PRO A 118 -1.40 16.24 -5.58
N PHE A 119 -1.45 17.58 -5.55
CA PHE A 119 -0.25 18.42 -5.60
C PHE A 119 0.30 18.64 -4.20
N CYS A 120 1.60 18.85 -4.10
CA CYS A 120 2.24 19.47 -2.95
C CYS A 120 2.08 20.99 -3.08
N THR A 121 1.22 21.59 -2.26
CA THR A 121 0.87 23.03 -2.34
C THR A 121 1.37 23.83 -1.15
N GLU A 122 1.81 23.17 -0.09
CA GLU A 122 2.21 23.81 1.17
C GLU A 122 3.39 23.04 1.81
N SER A 123 3.92 23.57 2.92
CA SER A 123 4.94 22.86 3.70
C SER A 123 4.42 21.54 4.29
N LEU A 124 5.25 20.50 4.18
CA LEU A 124 4.92 19.16 4.64
C LEU A 124 5.13 19.01 6.16
N SER A 125 4.14 18.44 6.84
CA SER A 125 4.22 18.09 8.27
C SER A 125 3.42 16.83 8.57
N TYR A 126 3.83 16.04 9.56
CA TYR A 126 3.08 14.86 9.97
C TYR A 126 1.75 15.26 10.63
N THR A 127 0.65 14.67 10.15
CA THR A 127 -0.70 14.85 10.70
C THR A 127 -1.21 13.61 11.43
N ASP A 128 -0.85 12.40 10.98
CA ASP A 128 -1.22 11.16 11.62
C ASP A 128 -0.03 10.19 11.71
N ARG A 129 0.64 10.18 12.88
CA ARG A 129 1.66 9.18 13.20
C ARG A 129 1.06 7.83 13.61
N SER A 130 -0.15 7.83 14.15
CA SER A 130 -0.82 6.61 14.61
C SER A 130 -1.14 5.66 13.45
N ALA A 131 -1.27 6.17 12.21
CA ALA A 131 -1.44 5.34 11.02
C ALA A 131 -0.31 4.33 10.80
N VAL A 132 0.96 4.74 10.91
CA VAL A 132 2.09 3.80 10.76
C VAL A 132 2.22 2.87 11.97
N GLU A 133 1.86 3.36 13.15
CA GLU A 133 1.85 2.55 14.37
C GLU A 133 0.81 1.42 14.28
N ARG A 134 -0.37 1.69 13.69
CA ARG A 134 -1.39 0.67 13.38
C ARG A 134 -0.87 -0.38 12.41
N ASP A 135 -0.23 0.01 11.31
CA ASP A 135 0.37 -0.93 10.35
C ASP A 135 1.40 -1.85 11.03
N ILE A 136 2.28 -1.25 11.84
CA ILE A 136 3.30 -1.99 12.61
C ILE A 136 2.65 -2.95 13.61
N ALA A 137 1.60 -2.51 14.31
CA ALA A 137 0.89 -3.35 15.27
C ALA A 137 0.22 -4.55 14.59
N ASN A 138 -0.44 -4.33 13.44
CA ASN A 138 -1.07 -5.39 12.66
C ASN A 138 -0.05 -6.44 12.21
N LEU A 139 1.07 -6.01 11.64
CA LEU A 139 2.13 -6.93 11.21
C LEU A 139 2.72 -7.69 12.41
N LYS A 140 3.03 -7.00 13.52
CA LYS A 140 3.56 -7.66 14.73
C LYS A 140 2.60 -8.71 15.28
N THR A 141 1.29 -8.42 15.33
CA THR A 141 0.30 -9.38 15.79
C THR A 141 0.23 -10.59 14.86
N ALA A 142 0.21 -10.37 13.54
CA ALA A 142 0.21 -11.46 12.56
C ALA A 142 1.43 -12.39 12.71
N LEU A 143 2.61 -11.81 12.96
CA LEU A 143 3.86 -12.56 13.14
C LEU A 143 3.86 -13.47 14.39
N ASN A 144 3.01 -13.22 15.39
CA ASN A 144 2.91 -14.11 16.57
C ASN A 144 2.31 -15.48 16.24
N HIS A 145 1.71 -15.64 15.06
CA HIS A 145 0.99 -16.85 14.66
C HIS A 145 1.67 -17.64 13.54
N VAL A 146 2.85 -17.20 13.08
CA VAL A 146 3.59 -17.84 11.97
C VAL A 146 5.08 -17.93 12.27
N GLN A 147 5.80 -18.74 11.50
CA GLN A 147 7.26 -18.78 11.53
C GLN A 147 7.81 -18.13 10.26
N ALA A 148 8.35 -16.92 10.38
CA ALA A 148 9.06 -16.20 9.32
C ALA A 148 10.47 -15.85 9.80
N GLU A 149 11.41 -15.72 8.86
CA GLU A 149 12.81 -15.43 9.17
C GLU A 149 13.02 -13.97 9.59
N GLU A 150 12.40 -13.03 8.87
CA GLU A 150 12.31 -11.59 9.16
C GLU A 150 10.99 -11.03 8.58
N ALA A 151 10.70 -9.75 8.84
CA ALA A 151 9.56 -9.07 8.22
C ALA A 151 9.87 -7.60 7.91
N PHE A 152 9.13 -7.00 6.98
CA PHE A 152 9.29 -5.60 6.59
C PHE A 152 7.96 -4.91 6.28
N ILE A 153 7.96 -3.58 6.34
CA ILE A 153 6.88 -2.72 5.83
C ILE A 153 7.52 -1.77 4.81
N PRO A 154 7.08 -1.77 3.53
CA PRO A 154 7.58 -0.82 2.56
C PRO A 154 7.21 0.61 2.95
N ALA A 155 8.04 1.58 2.58
CA ALA A 155 7.74 3.00 2.71
C ALA A 155 8.05 3.70 1.40
N ALA A 156 7.19 4.64 1.01
CA ALA A 156 7.45 5.46 -0.17
C ALA A 156 8.74 6.26 0.02
N SER A 157 9.63 6.20 -0.96
CA SER A 157 10.80 7.08 -0.99
C SER A 157 10.37 8.52 -1.32
N ILE A 158 11.17 9.50 -0.92
CA ILE A 158 10.91 10.90 -1.29
C ILE A 158 10.96 11.07 -2.81
N GLY A 159 11.80 10.30 -3.50
CA GLY A 159 11.88 10.32 -4.97
C GLY A 159 10.57 9.93 -5.65
N ILE A 160 9.91 8.85 -5.22
CA ILE A 160 8.63 8.46 -5.81
C ILE A 160 7.50 9.44 -5.44
N ILE A 161 7.55 10.00 -4.23
CA ILE A 161 6.60 11.04 -3.83
C ILE A 161 6.74 12.26 -4.75
N ALA A 162 7.96 12.72 -5.00
CA ALA A 162 8.22 13.85 -5.88
C ALA A 162 7.86 13.57 -7.36
N GLU A 163 7.95 12.33 -7.83
CA GLU A 163 7.53 11.92 -9.18
C GLU A 163 6.00 11.93 -9.33
N ILE A 164 5.27 11.53 -8.29
CA ILE A 164 3.82 11.30 -8.37
C ILE A 164 3.01 12.54 -7.93
N MET A 165 3.45 13.24 -6.88
CA MET A 165 2.75 14.37 -6.26
C MET A 165 3.59 15.63 -6.45
N LEU A 166 3.43 16.25 -7.62
CA LEU A 166 4.21 17.39 -8.08
C LEU A 166 3.97 18.64 -7.21
N ASN A 167 4.89 19.60 -7.26
CA ASN A 167 4.65 20.94 -6.71
C ASN A 167 3.69 21.73 -7.61
N GLN A 168 2.85 22.55 -7.01
CA GLN A 168 2.06 23.57 -7.69
C GLN A 168 2.71 24.95 -7.56
#